data_AF-A0A7Z0TLB2-F1
#
_entry.id   AF-A0A7Z0TLB2-F1
#
_cell.length_a   1.000
_cell.length_b   1.000
_cell.length_c   1.000
_cell.angle_alpha   90.00
_cell.angle_beta   90.00
_cell.angle_gamma   90.00
#
_symmetry.space_group_name_H-M   'P 1'
#
loop_
_entity.id
_entity.type
_entity.pdbx_description
1 polymer ?
#
loop_
_entity_poly.entity_id
_entity_poly.type
_entity_poly.pdbx_seq_one_letter_code
_entity_poly.pdbx_strand_id
1 'polypeptide(L)'
;MPPHASSEYHARASALCDRLTEEETVALEALITDGGDRKRGFDALYVLLARHRRALDSDRYRRVYERHAGLFDDLPMRAVLDSDMAMLHPGGPDLPGAADHAARALAAYPHNQPLIAHHARVLAELGWSGAEVPSAELEQALGRVERSIEADPERARFRAVKGQLCALLGRHEEAEAAIQRALALEDSGQQGYAIRVIEYQRLRADIRLRAETERVRESLRETTERLEREMEQRLSSVARNIEQREQAELAKLRSESLGTLGLLAAVIAFIVTSVQVADKMPLADALSLLTAIAGVLTLVFTVFAGVYAAVRSWWLAAPALLGAGLFLYASLG
;
A
#
# COMPACT_ATOMS: atom_id res chain seq x y z
N MET A 1 -41.41 6.87 32.33
CA MET A 1 -40.52 6.23 31.32
C MET A 1 -40.20 4.81 31.75
N PRO A 2 -39.85 3.89 30.82
CA PRO A 2 -39.38 2.54 31.13
C PRO A 2 -38.11 2.53 32.02
N PRO A 3 -37.67 1.36 32.51
CA PRO A 3 -36.35 1.19 33.10
C PRO A 3 -35.23 1.49 32.10
N HIS A 4 -34.09 2.00 32.58
CA HIS A 4 -32.94 2.38 31.74
C HIS A 4 -32.33 1.21 30.96
N ALA A 5 -32.41 -0.01 31.51
CA ALA A 5 -31.96 -1.22 30.83
C ALA A 5 -32.83 -1.61 29.61
N SER A 6 -34.07 -1.10 29.52
CA SER A 6 -34.99 -1.45 28.43
C SER A 6 -34.62 -0.72 27.14
N SER A 7 -34.57 -1.46 26.04
CA SER A 7 -34.41 -0.91 24.69
C SER A 7 -35.55 0.05 24.30
N GLU A 8 -36.70 -0.02 24.97
CA GLU A 8 -37.84 0.87 24.75
C GLU A 8 -37.64 2.25 25.37
N TYR A 9 -36.69 2.41 26.31
CA TYR A 9 -36.46 3.68 27.00
C TYR A 9 -36.24 4.84 26.02
N HIS A 10 -35.32 4.66 25.08
CA HIS A 10 -34.96 5.66 24.08
C HIS A 10 -36.09 5.90 23.07
N ALA A 11 -36.81 4.85 22.68
CA ALA A 11 -37.95 4.96 21.78
C ALA A 11 -39.09 5.76 22.43
N ARG A 12 -39.36 5.50 23.72
CA ARG A 12 -40.35 6.25 24.49
C ARG A 12 -39.94 7.71 24.67
N ALA A 13 -38.66 7.99 24.92
CA ALA A 13 -38.16 9.36 25.00
C ALA A 13 -38.40 10.09 23.68
N SER A 14 -38.02 9.47 22.55
CA SER A 14 -38.21 10.06 21.22
C SER A 14 -39.68 10.33 20.92
N ALA A 15 -40.58 9.41 21.27
CA ALA A 15 -42.02 9.56 21.05
C ALA A 15 -42.66 10.68 21.89
N LEU A 16 -42.03 11.04 23.02
CA LEU A 16 -42.43 12.19 23.83
C LEU A 16 -41.94 13.50 23.18
N CYS A 17 -40.71 13.54 22.64
CA CYS A 17 -40.16 14.73 22.00
C CYS A 17 -41.09 15.31 20.92
N ASP A 18 -41.74 14.43 20.14
CA ASP A 18 -42.60 14.81 19.02
C ASP A 18 -43.92 15.47 19.45
N ARG A 19 -44.31 15.36 20.73
CA ARG A 19 -45.59 15.87 21.26
C ARG A 19 -45.44 17.06 22.21
N LEU A 20 -44.22 17.36 22.67
CA LEU A 20 -43.98 18.39 23.67
C LEU A 20 -44.25 19.79 23.14
N THR A 21 -45.11 20.52 23.84
CA THR A 21 -45.31 21.97 23.70
C THR A 21 -44.19 22.76 24.41
N GLU A 22 -44.12 24.07 24.18
CA GLU A 22 -43.17 24.93 24.89
C GLU A 22 -43.45 24.98 26.40
N GLU A 23 -44.73 25.06 26.81
CA GLU A 23 -45.14 25.03 28.21
C GLU A 23 -44.72 23.72 28.90
N GLU A 24 -44.94 22.58 28.23
CA GLU A 24 -44.51 21.27 28.75
C GLU A 24 -42.99 21.13 28.82
N THR A 25 -42.24 21.83 27.95
CA THR A 25 -40.78 21.86 28.00
C THR A 25 -40.29 22.60 29.25
N VAL A 26 -40.92 23.71 29.61
CA VAL A 26 -40.64 24.43 30.87
C VAL A 26 -41.01 23.58 32.09
N ALA A 27 -42.16 22.90 32.04
CA ALA A 27 -42.58 21.98 33.09
C ALA A 27 -41.60 20.80 33.25
N LEU A 28 -41.07 20.25 32.16
CA LEU A 28 -40.02 19.22 32.21
C LEU A 28 -38.75 19.74 32.85
N GLU A 29 -38.29 20.96 32.53
CA GLU A 29 -37.09 21.52 33.16
C GLU A 29 -37.27 21.69 34.68
N ALA A 30 -38.46 22.09 35.14
CA ALA A 30 -38.77 22.17 36.57
C ALA A 30 -38.75 20.79 37.28
N LEU A 31 -39.12 19.71 36.57
CA LEU A 31 -39.06 18.36 37.12
C LEU A 31 -37.62 17.83 37.30
N ILE A 32 -36.64 18.42 36.61
CA ILE A 32 -35.23 18.00 36.71
C ILE A 32 -34.67 18.32 38.11
N THR A 33 -35.09 19.45 38.66
CA THR A 33 -34.64 19.95 39.97
C THR A 33 -35.57 19.53 41.12
N ASP A 34 -36.71 18.89 40.81
CA ASP A 34 -37.63 18.34 41.82
C ASP A 34 -36.98 17.17 42.56
N GLY A 35 -36.76 17.33 43.87
CA GLY A 35 -36.05 16.37 44.72
C GLY A 35 -36.83 15.10 45.07
N GLY A 36 -38.09 14.98 44.62
CA GLY A 36 -38.97 13.86 45.01
C GLY A 36 -38.64 12.51 44.38
N ASP A 37 -38.19 12.48 43.12
CA ASP A 37 -37.85 11.25 42.40
C ASP A 37 -36.68 11.48 41.43
N ARG A 38 -35.52 10.92 41.79
CA ARG A 38 -34.27 11.09 41.03
C ARG A 38 -34.36 10.55 39.61
N LYS A 39 -35.02 9.40 39.44
CA LYS A 39 -35.20 8.79 38.12
C LYS A 39 -36.09 9.68 37.26
N ARG A 40 -37.18 10.19 37.83
CA ARG A 40 -38.08 11.11 37.12
C ARG A 40 -37.38 12.39 36.66
N GLY A 41 -36.53 12.97 37.51
CA GLY A 41 -35.72 14.14 37.14
C GLY A 41 -34.76 13.83 35.98
N PHE A 42 -34.08 12.68 36.02
CA PHE A 42 -33.19 12.26 34.92
C PHE A 42 -33.97 11.96 33.63
N ASP A 43 -35.11 11.28 33.75
CA ASP A 43 -35.99 10.98 32.62
C ASP A 43 -36.45 12.29 31.93
N ALA A 44 -36.74 13.35 32.70
CA ALA A 44 -37.08 14.67 32.17
C ALA A 44 -35.90 15.33 31.46
N LEU A 45 -34.71 15.33 32.07
CA LEU A 45 -33.47 15.83 31.45
C LEU A 45 -33.19 15.11 30.12
N TYR A 46 -33.29 13.78 30.12
CA TYR A 46 -33.06 12.94 28.95
C TYR A 46 -33.98 13.31 27.78
N VAL A 47 -35.28 13.46 28.03
CA VAL A 47 -36.26 13.82 27.01
C VAL A 47 -36.03 15.23 26.47
N LEU A 48 -35.69 16.19 27.34
CA LEU A 48 -35.45 17.58 26.96
C LEU A 48 -34.19 17.70 26.08
N LEU A 49 -33.11 17.03 26.46
CA LEU A 49 -31.88 16.95 25.66
C LEU A 49 -32.11 16.21 24.33
N ALA A 50 -32.85 15.10 24.33
CA ALA A 50 -33.20 14.39 23.11
C ALA A 50 -33.99 15.29 22.13
N ARG A 51 -34.88 16.15 22.63
CA ARG A 51 -35.60 17.14 21.82
C ARG A 51 -34.65 18.16 21.19
N HIS A 52 -33.75 18.76 21.96
CA HIS A 52 -32.79 19.74 21.44
C HIS A 52 -31.84 19.12 20.41
N ARG A 53 -31.39 17.89 20.63
CA ARG A 53 -30.57 17.14 19.66
C ARG A 53 -31.32 16.91 18.34
N ARG A 54 -32.61 16.55 18.40
CA ARG A 54 -33.46 16.37 17.21
C ARG A 54 -33.72 17.68 16.46
N ALA A 55 -33.82 18.79 17.19
CA ALA A 55 -33.94 20.12 16.60
C ALA A 55 -32.60 20.68 16.07
N LEU A 56 -31.49 19.93 16.21
CA LEU A 56 -30.14 20.37 15.88
C LEU A 56 -29.71 21.67 16.60
N ASP A 57 -30.27 21.92 17.79
CA ASP A 57 -29.96 23.08 18.63
C ASP A 57 -28.89 22.68 19.68
N SER A 58 -27.64 22.62 19.23
CA SER A 58 -26.48 22.26 20.09
C SER A 58 -26.28 23.25 21.23
N ASP A 59 -26.65 24.51 21.04
CA ASP A 59 -26.52 25.55 22.04
C ASP A 59 -27.50 25.37 23.20
N ARG A 60 -28.78 25.09 22.92
CA ARG A 60 -29.75 24.73 23.97
C ARG A 60 -29.40 23.41 24.62
N TYR A 61 -29.00 22.40 23.83
CA TYR A 61 -28.56 21.11 24.36
C TYR A 61 -27.47 21.31 25.42
N ARG A 62 -26.40 22.03 25.06
CA ARG A 62 -25.27 22.31 25.94
C ARG A 62 -25.69 23.05 27.21
N ARG A 63 -26.44 24.16 27.08
CA ARG A 63 -26.85 24.96 28.24
C ARG A 63 -27.66 24.16 29.26
N VAL A 64 -28.58 23.32 28.78
CA VAL A 64 -29.39 22.45 29.64
C VAL A 64 -28.50 21.38 30.27
N TYR A 65 -27.64 20.75 29.48
CA TYR A 65 -26.75 19.70 29.94
C TYR A 65 -25.79 20.22 31.04
N GLU A 66 -25.07 21.32 30.79
CA GLU A 66 -24.12 21.91 31.73
C GLU A 66 -24.79 22.34 33.05
N ARG A 67 -26.04 22.81 32.97
CA ARG A 67 -26.80 23.25 34.15
C ARG A 67 -27.23 22.09 35.04
N HIS A 68 -27.61 20.96 34.45
CA HIS A 68 -28.38 19.93 35.15
C HIS A 68 -27.73 18.55 35.22
N ALA A 69 -26.82 18.21 34.29
CA ALA A 69 -26.28 16.85 34.18
C ALA A 69 -25.51 16.41 35.43
N GLY A 70 -24.80 17.32 36.10
CA GLY A 70 -24.04 17.03 37.32
C GLY A 70 -24.91 16.62 38.51
N LEU A 71 -26.22 16.81 38.45
CA LEU A 71 -27.12 16.21 39.42
C LEU A 71 -27.06 14.68 39.31
N PHE A 72 -26.93 14.12 38.12
CA PHE A 72 -27.12 12.69 37.88
C PHE A 72 -25.81 11.92 37.71
N ASP A 73 -24.75 12.33 38.40
CA ASP A 73 -23.41 11.74 38.28
C ASP A 73 -23.37 10.25 38.61
N ASP A 74 -24.27 9.80 39.48
CA ASP A 74 -24.44 8.42 39.94
C ASP A 74 -25.18 7.52 38.95
N LEU A 75 -25.92 8.07 37.98
CA LEU A 75 -26.75 7.30 37.06
C LEU A 75 -25.95 6.84 35.83
N PRO A 76 -25.80 5.52 35.58
CA PRO A 76 -25.02 5.03 34.45
C PRO A 76 -25.55 5.45 33.08
N MET A 77 -26.86 5.69 32.98
CA MET A 77 -27.50 6.14 31.74
C MET A 77 -27.05 7.57 31.36
N ARG A 78 -26.52 8.36 32.29
CA ARG A 78 -25.97 9.69 31.97
C ARG A 78 -24.80 9.60 30.99
N ALA A 79 -24.04 8.49 31.00
CA ALA A 79 -22.90 8.32 30.11
C ALA A 79 -23.26 8.44 28.61
N VAL A 80 -24.51 8.15 28.20
CA VAL A 80 -24.92 8.41 26.80
C VAL A 80 -25.06 9.91 26.50
N LEU A 81 -25.50 10.71 27.49
CA LEU A 81 -25.60 12.16 27.38
C LEU A 81 -24.22 12.81 27.39
N ASP A 82 -23.30 12.29 28.20
CA ASP A 82 -21.90 12.70 28.19
C ASP A 82 -21.28 12.46 26.81
N SER A 83 -21.54 11.28 26.23
CA SER A 83 -21.09 10.93 24.87
C SER A 83 -21.66 11.87 23.82
N ASP A 84 -22.97 12.15 23.87
CA ASP A 84 -23.61 13.13 22.99
C ASP A 84 -23.02 14.55 23.17
N MET A 85 -22.72 14.97 24.40
CA MET A 85 -22.10 16.28 24.69
C MET A 85 -20.68 16.36 24.13
N ALA A 86 -19.88 15.30 24.26
CA ALA A 86 -18.54 15.20 23.68
C ALA A 86 -18.59 15.28 22.14
N MET A 87 -19.60 14.68 21.50
CA MET A 87 -19.82 14.83 20.06
C MET A 87 -20.24 16.26 19.64
N LEU A 88 -20.96 16.97 20.50
CA LEU A 88 -21.50 18.30 20.22
C LEU A 88 -20.60 19.43 20.75
N HIS A 89 -19.36 19.13 21.13
CA HIS A 89 -18.49 20.08 21.80
C HIS A 89 -18.14 21.29 20.89
N PRO A 90 -18.17 22.54 21.39
CA PRO A 90 -18.02 23.74 20.56
C PRO A 90 -16.68 23.87 19.83
N GLY A 91 -15.62 23.28 20.42
CA GLY A 91 -14.28 23.23 19.81
C GLY A 91 -14.11 22.15 18.75
N GLY A 92 -15.18 21.45 18.39
CA GLY A 92 -15.16 20.21 17.60
C GLY A 92 -15.38 18.98 18.49
N PRO A 93 -15.77 17.84 17.87
CA PRO A 93 -16.13 16.63 18.61
C PRO A 93 -14.91 16.01 19.31
N ASP A 94 -15.04 15.75 20.61
CA ASP A 94 -14.12 14.86 21.34
C ASP A 94 -14.54 13.40 21.10
N LEU A 95 -14.11 12.86 19.96
CA LEU A 95 -14.46 11.50 19.55
C LEU A 95 -13.91 10.41 20.50
N PRO A 96 -12.65 10.49 20.99
CA PRO A 96 -12.15 9.53 21.98
C PRO A 96 -12.97 9.55 23.28
N GLY A 97 -13.24 10.74 23.82
CA GLY A 97 -14.09 10.88 25.02
C GLY A 97 -15.50 10.36 24.76
N ALA A 98 -16.10 10.72 23.63
CA ALA A 98 -17.43 10.23 23.25
C ALA A 98 -17.47 8.70 23.18
N ALA A 99 -16.44 8.05 22.66
CA ALA A 99 -16.33 6.60 22.57
C ALA A 99 -16.24 5.95 23.96
N ASP A 100 -15.41 6.48 24.85
CA ASP A 100 -15.33 6.01 26.25
C ASP A 100 -16.67 6.12 26.98
N HIS A 101 -17.32 7.28 26.89
CA HIS A 101 -18.64 7.49 27.48
C HIS A 101 -19.69 6.53 26.89
N ALA A 102 -19.69 6.29 25.58
CA ALA A 102 -20.58 5.33 24.95
C ALA A 102 -20.31 3.89 25.39
N ALA A 103 -19.03 3.52 25.56
CA ALA A 103 -18.61 2.21 26.02
C ALA A 103 -19.06 1.97 27.47
N ARG A 104 -18.93 2.97 28.35
CA ARG A 104 -19.44 2.90 29.72
C ARG A 104 -20.96 2.76 29.79
N ALA A 105 -21.71 3.50 28.97
CA ALA A 105 -23.15 3.35 28.88
C ALA A 105 -23.55 1.92 28.44
N LEU A 106 -22.86 1.38 27.42
CA LEU A 106 -23.11 0.03 26.93
C LEU A 106 -22.70 -1.05 27.94
N ALA A 107 -21.61 -0.86 28.69
CA ALA A 107 -21.19 -1.77 29.74
C ALA A 107 -22.21 -1.88 30.87
N ALA A 108 -22.85 -0.76 31.23
CA ALA A 108 -23.93 -0.74 32.22
C ALA A 108 -25.22 -1.41 31.70
N TYR A 109 -25.47 -1.36 30.39
CA TYR A 109 -26.68 -1.91 29.77
C TYR A 109 -26.37 -2.71 28.47
N PRO A 110 -25.76 -3.90 28.57
CA PRO A 110 -25.21 -4.62 27.40
C PRO A 110 -26.22 -5.06 26.35
N HIS A 111 -27.50 -5.15 26.72
CA HIS A 111 -28.60 -5.60 25.86
C HIS A 111 -29.49 -4.44 25.38
N ASN A 112 -29.13 -3.20 25.68
CA ASN A 112 -29.88 -2.04 25.24
C ASN A 112 -29.49 -1.70 23.78
N GLN A 113 -30.42 -1.99 22.87
CA GLN A 113 -30.22 -1.91 21.41
C GLN A 113 -29.86 -0.49 20.92
N PRO A 114 -30.55 0.58 21.36
CA PRO A 114 -30.09 1.95 21.11
C PRO A 114 -28.66 2.26 21.56
N LEU A 115 -28.21 1.75 22.71
CA LEU A 115 -26.85 1.96 23.20
C LEU A 115 -25.81 1.20 22.38
N ILE A 116 -26.15 -0.01 21.90
CA ILE A 116 -25.33 -0.74 20.91
C ILE A 116 -25.14 0.11 19.65
N ALA A 117 -26.23 0.65 19.08
CA ALA A 117 -26.15 1.53 17.91
C ALA A 117 -25.33 2.79 18.19
N HIS A 118 -25.54 3.41 19.35
CA HIS A 118 -24.84 4.64 19.73
C HIS A 118 -23.33 4.40 19.84
N HIS A 119 -22.92 3.38 20.59
CA HIS A 119 -21.51 2.99 20.71
C HIS A 119 -20.89 2.68 19.35
N ALA A 120 -21.54 1.82 18.55
CA ALA A 120 -21.04 1.45 17.24
C ALA A 120 -20.92 2.64 16.28
N ARG A 121 -21.86 3.58 16.31
CA ARG A 121 -21.79 4.83 15.53
C ARG A 121 -20.63 5.71 15.99
N VAL A 122 -20.47 5.94 17.29
CA VAL A 122 -19.38 6.77 17.82
C VAL A 122 -18.02 6.16 17.51
N LEU A 123 -17.88 4.84 17.66
CA LEU A 123 -16.68 4.10 17.31
C LEU A 123 -16.37 4.20 15.81
N ALA A 124 -17.40 4.15 14.97
CA ALA A 124 -17.25 4.41 13.55
C ALA A 124 -16.76 5.83 13.30
N GLU A 125 -17.44 6.87 13.80
CA GLU A 125 -17.00 8.26 13.64
C GLU A 125 -15.54 8.47 14.08
N LEU A 126 -15.13 7.85 15.20
CA LEU A 126 -13.73 7.82 15.65
C LEU A 126 -12.80 7.21 14.59
N GLY A 127 -13.07 6.00 14.09
CA GLY A 127 -12.24 5.40 13.04
C GLY A 127 -12.26 6.19 11.73
N TRP A 128 -13.40 6.79 11.37
CA TRP A 128 -13.54 7.60 10.16
C TRP A 128 -12.76 8.92 10.23
N SER A 129 -12.53 9.45 11.43
CA SER A 129 -11.66 10.62 11.68
C SER A 129 -10.16 10.37 11.42
N GLY A 130 -9.77 9.10 11.20
CA GLY A 130 -8.38 8.70 11.01
C GLY A 130 -7.67 8.28 12.31
N ALA A 131 -8.37 8.29 13.45
CA ALA A 131 -7.87 7.68 14.67
C ALA A 131 -7.75 6.16 14.50
N GLU A 132 -6.71 5.58 15.11
CA GLU A 132 -6.53 4.13 15.11
C GLU A 132 -7.55 3.50 16.07
N VAL A 133 -8.41 2.64 15.52
CA VAL A 133 -9.35 1.84 16.29
C VAL A 133 -8.99 0.37 16.06
N PRO A 134 -8.77 -0.43 17.12
CA PRO A 134 -8.41 -1.84 16.97
C PRO A 134 -9.46 -2.60 16.15
N SER A 135 -9.02 -3.36 15.15
CA SER A 135 -9.94 -4.15 14.32
C SER A 135 -10.81 -5.10 15.16
N ALA A 136 -10.27 -5.65 16.25
CA ALA A 136 -11.03 -6.50 17.18
C ALA A 136 -12.23 -5.76 17.81
N GLU A 137 -12.10 -4.47 18.10
CA GLU A 137 -13.17 -3.66 18.66
C GLU A 137 -14.24 -3.35 17.62
N LEU A 138 -13.83 -3.04 16.38
CA LEU A 138 -14.72 -2.86 15.25
C LEU A 138 -15.52 -4.14 14.94
N GLU A 139 -14.88 -5.31 14.92
CA GLU A 139 -15.54 -6.61 14.73
C GLU A 139 -16.51 -6.91 15.88
N GLN A 140 -16.14 -6.61 17.13
CA GLN A 140 -17.03 -6.80 18.27
C GLN A 140 -18.26 -5.88 18.18
N ALA A 141 -18.07 -4.62 17.79
CA ALA A 141 -19.17 -3.68 17.56
C ALA A 141 -20.07 -4.16 16.41
N LEU A 142 -19.48 -4.62 15.31
CA LEU A 142 -20.19 -5.17 14.16
C LEU A 142 -21.06 -6.36 14.56
N GLY A 143 -20.51 -7.34 15.27
CA GLY A 143 -21.27 -8.51 15.74
C GLY A 143 -22.39 -8.18 16.75
N ARG A 144 -22.28 -7.07 17.51
CA ARG A 144 -23.41 -6.56 18.31
C ARG A 144 -24.49 -5.94 17.42
N VAL A 145 -24.10 -5.12 16.45
CA VAL A 145 -25.02 -4.48 15.48
C VAL A 145 -25.73 -5.52 14.61
N GLU A 146 -25.06 -6.59 14.19
CA GLU A 146 -25.68 -7.66 13.40
C GLU A 146 -26.79 -8.37 14.18
N ARG A 147 -26.55 -8.68 15.46
CA ARG A 147 -27.61 -9.19 16.34
C ARG A 147 -28.75 -8.18 16.55
N SER A 148 -28.44 -6.87 16.56
CA SER A 148 -29.47 -5.83 16.57
C SER A 148 -30.33 -5.84 15.31
N ILE A 149 -29.71 -6.08 14.14
CA ILE A 149 -30.41 -6.18 12.85
C ILE A 149 -31.27 -7.44 12.80
N GLU A 150 -30.80 -8.56 13.34
CA GLU A 150 -31.60 -9.80 13.43
C GLU A 150 -32.84 -9.59 14.30
N ALA A 151 -32.71 -8.86 15.41
CA ALA A 151 -33.81 -8.58 16.33
C ALA A 151 -34.81 -7.54 15.78
N ASP A 152 -34.35 -6.55 15.01
CA ASP A 152 -35.20 -5.52 14.39
C ASP A 152 -34.72 -5.22 12.95
N PRO A 153 -35.14 -6.03 11.96
CA PRO A 153 -34.65 -5.95 10.57
C PRO A 153 -35.02 -4.66 9.83
N GLU A 154 -36.09 -3.99 10.28
CA GLU A 154 -36.68 -2.81 9.64
C GLU A 154 -36.02 -1.51 10.11
N ARG A 155 -35.11 -1.59 11.08
CA ARG A 155 -34.46 -0.40 11.63
C ARG A 155 -33.26 0.05 10.78
N ALA A 156 -33.52 0.97 9.85
CA ALA A 156 -32.55 1.55 8.90
C ALA A 156 -31.20 1.95 9.53
N ARG A 157 -31.22 2.62 10.70
CA ARG A 157 -29.99 3.10 11.37
C ARG A 157 -28.97 2.00 11.69
N PHE A 158 -29.40 0.78 12.01
CA PHE A 158 -28.46 -0.30 12.32
C PHE A 158 -27.70 -0.73 11.07
N ARG A 159 -28.39 -0.75 9.91
CA ARG A 159 -27.77 -1.05 8.62
C ARG A 159 -26.76 0.02 8.22
N ALA A 160 -27.06 1.30 8.50
CA ALA A 160 -26.12 2.38 8.22
C ALA A 160 -24.83 2.26 9.04
N VAL A 161 -24.95 2.00 10.35
CA VAL A 161 -23.79 1.78 11.23
C VAL A 161 -23.01 0.52 10.83
N LYS A 162 -23.70 -0.58 10.45
CA LYS A 162 -23.03 -1.75 9.84
C LYS A 162 -22.19 -1.34 8.63
N GLY A 163 -22.75 -0.52 7.74
CA GLY A 163 -22.05 -0.01 6.57
C GLY A 163 -20.74 0.71 6.93
N GLN A 164 -20.80 1.63 7.88
CA GLN A 164 -19.62 2.37 8.35
C GLN A 164 -18.54 1.45 8.94
N LEU A 165 -18.93 0.47 9.77
CA LEU A 165 -17.99 -0.48 10.39
C LEU A 165 -17.35 -1.41 9.36
N CYS A 166 -18.15 -1.96 8.43
CA CYS A 166 -17.65 -2.80 7.34
C CYS A 166 -16.59 -2.06 6.50
N ALA A 167 -16.81 -0.78 6.20
CA ALA A 167 -15.86 0.02 5.44
C ALA A 167 -14.53 0.26 6.19
N LEU A 168 -14.58 0.48 7.51
CA LEU A 168 -13.37 0.57 8.35
C LEU A 168 -12.60 -0.75 8.40
N LEU A 169 -13.29 -1.88 8.26
CA LEU A 169 -12.70 -3.22 8.18
C LEU A 169 -12.26 -3.60 6.75
N GLY A 170 -12.32 -2.69 5.78
CA GLY A 170 -11.95 -2.94 4.37
C GLY A 170 -13.00 -3.74 3.57
N ARG A 171 -14.17 -4.02 4.15
CA ARG A 171 -15.27 -4.78 3.51
C ARG A 171 -16.20 -3.84 2.75
N HIS A 172 -15.67 -3.16 1.73
CA HIS A 172 -16.37 -2.06 1.04
C HIS A 172 -17.66 -2.47 0.32
N GLU A 173 -17.71 -3.68 -0.25
CA GLU A 173 -18.92 -4.17 -0.94
C GLU A 173 -20.07 -4.43 0.04
N GLU A 174 -19.77 -5.08 1.16
CA GLU A 174 -20.73 -5.28 2.25
C GLU A 174 -21.19 -3.94 2.84
N ALA A 175 -20.26 -2.99 2.97
CA ALA A 175 -20.53 -1.66 3.47
C ALA A 175 -21.54 -0.92 2.59
N GLU A 176 -21.31 -0.90 1.28
CA GLU A 176 -22.20 -0.25 0.32
C GLU A 176 -23.59 -0.92 0.30
N ALA A 177 -23.64 -2.26 0.32
CA ALA A 177 -24.89 -3.00 0.36
C ALA A 177 -25.70 -2.69 1.63
N ALA A 178 -25.03 -2.56 2.79
CA ALA A 178 -25.67 -2.20 4.04
C ALA A 178 -26.26 -0.78 4.00
N ILE A 179 -25.54 0.20 3.44
CA ILE A 179 -26.04 1.58 3.27
C ILE A 179 -27.21 1.63 2.29
N GLN A 180 -27.14 0.88 1.18
CA GLN A 180 -28.25 0.78 0.22
C GLN A 180 -29.51 0.21 0.88
N ARG A 181 -29.36 -0.80 1.75
CA ARG A 181 -30.48 -1.33 2.54
C ARG A 181 -30.98 -0.35 3.59
N ALA A 182 -30.12 0.47 4.19
CA ALA A 182 -30.55 1.53 5.10
C ALA A 182 -31.43 2.55 4.36
N LEU A 183 -31.00 3.02 3.19
CA LEU A 183 -31.78 3.91 2.33
C LEU A 183 -33.15 3.34 1.92
N ALA A 184 -33.21 2.04 1.61
CA ALA A 184 -34.46 1.38 1.22
C ALA A 184 -35.48 1.24 2.36
N LEU A 185 -35.01 1.27 3.61
CA LEU A 185 -35.84 1.18 4.81
C LEU A 185 -36.27 2.54 5.37
N GLU A 186 -35.76 3.65 4.81
CA GLU A 186 -36.11 4.98 5.27
C GLU A 186 -37.55 5.35 4.90
N ASP A 187 -38.32 5.79 5.90
CA ASP A 187 -39.71 6.20 5.74
C ASP A 187 -39.80 7.71 5.56
N SER A 188 -40.31 8.14 4.39
CA SER A 188 -40.50 9.55 4.06
C SER A 188 -41.48 10.29 4.98
N GLY A 189 -42.35 9.58 5.69
CA GLY A 189 -43.27 10.15 6.67
C GLY A 189 -42.63 10.49 8.01
N GLN A 190 -41.42 9.98 8.31
CA GLN A 190 -40.76 10.22 9.58
C GLN A 190 -40.01 11.56 9.60
N GLN A 191 -40.13 12.29 10.71
CA GLN A 191 -39.32 13.48 10.94
C GLN A 191 -37.83 13.17 10.82
N GLY A 192 -37.08 14.06 10.16
CA GLY A 192 -35.66 13.89 9.91
C GLY A 192 -35.31 12.95 8.74
N TYR A 193 -36.29 12.46 7.97
CA TYR A 193 -36.06 11.63 6.77
C TYR A 193 -35.04 12.26 5.80
N ALA A 194 -35.25 13.52 5.43
CA ALA A 194 -34.37 14.21 4.47
C ALA A 194 -32.91 14.26 4.98
N ILE A 195 -32.71 14.50 6.28
CA ILE A 195 -31.39 14.54 6.90
C ILE A 195 -30.74 13.15 6.86
N ARG A 196 -31.46 12.09 7.22
CA ARG A 196 -30.94 10.71 7.21
C ARG A 196 -30.60 10.23 5.80
N VAL A 197 -31.45 10.55 4.81
CA VAL A 197 -31.15 10.22 3.42
C VAL A 197 -29.89 10.93 2.93
N ILE A 198 -29.73 12.23 3.22
CA ILE A 198 -28.51 12.97 2.89
C ILE A 198 -27.29 12.34 3.57
N GLU A 199 -27.40 12.00 4.85
CA GLU A 199 -26.35 11.33 5.61
C GLU A 199 -25.94 10.01 4.96
N TYR A 200 -26.90 9.14 4.62
CA TYR A 200 -26.62 7.84 4.02
C TYR A 200 -26.04 7.97 2.61
N GLN A 201 -26.48 8.96 1.83
CA GLN A 201 -25.88 9.24 0.53
C GLN A 201 -24.43 9.72 0.66
N ARG A 202 -24.14 10.57 1.67
CA ARG A 202 -22.77 10.99 1.99
C ARG A 202 -21.90 9.79 2.36
N LEU A 203 -22.37 8.95 3.28
CA LEU A 203 -21.65 7.74 3.70
C LEU A 203 -21.38 6.81 2.51
N ARG A 204 -22.36 6.61 1.63
CA ARG A 204 -22.17 5.79 0.42
C ARG A 204 -21.09 6.36 -0.50
N ALA A 205 -21.08 7.68 -0.70
CA ALA A 205 -20.05 8.34 -1.50
C ALA A 205 -18.66 8.20 -0.86
N ASP A 206 -18.57 8.39 0.45
CA ASP A 206 -17.31 8.27 1.20
C ASP A 206 -16.77 6.83 1.15
N ILE A 207 -17.63 5.81 1.30
CA ILE A 207 -17.27 4.39 1.18
C ILE A 207 -16.72 4.08 -0.22
N ARG A 208 -17.42 4.51 -1.29
CA ARG A 208 -16.96 4.31 -2.67
C ARG A 208 -15.62 5.00 -2.92
N LEU A 209 -15.45 6.22 -2.42
CA LEU A 209 -14.20 6.95 -2.56
C LEU A 209 -13.04 6.21 -1.89
N ARG A 210 -13.24 5.65 -0.69
CA ARG A 210 -12.22 4.84 0.00
C ARG A 210 -11.88 3.57 -0.77
N ALA A 211 -12.89 2.85 -1.25
CA ALA A 211 -12.71 1.64 -2.05
C ALA A 211 -11.90 1.91 -3.34
N GLU A 212 -12.22 2.97 -4.07
CA GLU A 212 -11.47 3.38 -5.27
C GLU A 212 -10.05 3.83 -4.92
N THR A 213 -9.87 4.57 -3.83
CA THR A 213 -8.54 5.00 -3.38
C THR A 213 -7.66 3.80 -3.04
N GLU A 214 -8.20 2.77 -2.39
CA GLU A 214 -7.49 1.53 -2.10
C GLU A 214 -7.14 0.76 -3.38
N ARG A 215 -8.09 0.60 -4.32
CA ARG A 215 -7.84 -0.04 -5.62
C ARG A 215 -6.73 0.66 -6.41
N VAL A 216 -6.75 2.00 -6.45
CA VAL A 216 -5.73 2.79 -7.15
C VAL A 216 -4.36 2.61 -6.48
N ARG A 217 -4.30 2.63 -5.14
CA ARG A 217 -3.05 2.39 -4.40
C ARG A 217 -2.48 0.99 -4.66
N GLU A 218 -3.33 -0.02 -4.68
CA GLU A 218 -2.94 -1.40 -4.98
C GLU A 218 -2.40 -1.53 -6.41
N SER A 219 -3.12 -1.00 -7.41
CA SER A 219 -2.67 -1.02 -8.80
C SER A 219 -1.34 -0.27 -9.01
N LEU A 220 -1.14 0.87 -8.34
CA LEU A 220 0.14 1.60 -8.36
C LEU A 220 1.27 0.77 -7.75
N ARG A 221 1.00 0.08 -6.64
CA ARG A 221 1.97 -0.80 -5.99
C ARG A 221 2.36 -1.96 -6.91
N GLU A 222 1.39 -2.65 -7.49
CA GLU A 222 1.65 -3.75 -8.44
C GLU A 222 2.46 -3.30 -9.65
N THR A 223 2.13 -2.12 -10.19
CA THR A 223 2.86 -1.52 -11.33
C THR A 223 4.29 -1.21 -10.95
N THR A 224 4.52 -0.68 -9.75
CA THR A 224 5.86 -0.36 -9.24
C THR A 224 6.68 -1.64 -9.03
N GLU A 225 6.12 -2.65 -8.36
CA GLU A 225 6.76 -3.95 -8.15
C GLU A 225 7.05 -4.68 -9.48
N ARG A 226 6.20 -4.50 -10.50
CA ARG A 226 6.44 -5.02 -11.84
C ARG A 226 7.59 -4.29 -12.53
N LEU A 227 7.61 -2.96 -12.48
CA LEU A 227 8.67 -2.14 -13.08
C LEU A 227 10.04 -2.49 -12.46
N GLU A 228 10.09 -2.64 -11.13
CA GLU A 228 11.31 -3.03 -10.41
C GLU A 228 11.82 -4.39 -10.89
N ARG A 229 10.94 -5.40 -10.98
CA ARG A 229 11.29 -6.74 -11.50
C ARG A 229 11.78 -6.70 -12.95
N GLU A 230 11.10 -5.96 -13.83
CA GLU A 230 11.52 -5.83 -15.23
C GLU A 230 12.86 -5.10 -15.36
N MET A 231 13.12 -4.09 -14.53
CA MET A 231 14.38 -3.35 -14.52
C MET A 231 15.54 -4.23 -14.01
N GLU A 232 15.32 -5.01 -12.95
CA GLU A 232 16.31 -5.97 -12.44
C GLU A 232 16.64 -7.06 -13.47
N GLN A 233 15.63 -7.56 -14.18
CA GLN A 233 15.83 -8.50 -15.29
C GLN A 233 16.64 -7.88 -16.44
N ARG A 234 16.35 -6.63 -16.81
CA ARG A 234 17.13 -5.92 -17.83
C ARG A 234 18.57 -5.70 -17.40
N LEU A 235 18.79 -5.20 -16.18
CA LEU A 235 20.13 -4.96 -15.64
C LEU A 235 20.96 -6.25 -15.58
N SER A 236 20.37 -7.36 -15.09
CA SER A 236 21.04 -8.66 -15.06
C SER A 236 21.31 -9.24 -16.44
N SER A 237 20.45 -8.98 -17.43
CA SER A 237 20.69 -9.36 -18.83
C SER A 237 21.84 -8.56 -19.45
N VAL A 238 21.91 -7.26 -19.17
CA VAL A 238 22.98 -6.38 -19.65
C VAL A 238 24.31 -6.77 -19.01
N ALA A 239 24.34 -7.00 -17.69
CA ALA A 239 25.53 -7.47 -16.98
C ALA A 239 26.07 -8.78 -17.58
N ARG A 240 25.20 -9.77 -17.80
CA ARG A 240 25.58 -11.05 -18.45
C ARG A 240 26.10 -10.84 -19.87
N ASN A 241 25.48 -9.98 -20.66
CA ASN A 241 25.93 -9.70 -22.03
C ASN A 241 27.31 -9.01 -22.05
N ILE A 242 27.60 -8.13 -21.09
CA ILE A 242 28.91 -7.49 -20.93
C ILE A 242 29.96 -8.54 -20.57
N GLU A 243 29.68 -9.38 -19.56
CA GLU A 243 30.59 -10.43 -19.13
C GLU A 243 30.90 -11.42 -20.27
N GLN A 244 29.89 -11.82 -21.04
CA GLN A 244 30.06 -12.67 -22.21
C GLN A 244 30.94 -12.02 -23.30
N ARG A 245 30.78 -10.72 -23.54
CA ARG A 245 31.62 -9.99 -24.52
C ARG A 245 33.06 -9.91 -24.05
N GLU A 246 33.30 -9.56 -22.79
CA GLU A 246 34.66 -9.51 -22.22
C GLU A 246 35.33 -10.89 -22.30
N GLN A 247 34.62 -11.96 -21.93
CA GLN A 247 35.15 -13.32 -22.02
C GLN A 247 35.47 -13.71 -23.47
N ALA A 248 34.62 -13.35 -24.44
CA ALA A 248 34.86 -13.62 -25.85
C ALA A 248 36.07 -12.85 -26.40
N GLU A 249 36.24 -11.57 -26.03
CA GLU A 249 37.41 -10.78 -26.41
C GLU A 249 38.69 -11.32 -25.78
N LEU A 250 38.66 -11.67 -24.49
CA LEU A 250 39.80 -12.30 -23.80
C LEU A 250 40.18 -13.65 -24.44
N ALA A 251 39.19 -14.46 -24.81
CA ALA A 251 39.43 -15.72 -25.50
C ALA A 251 40.07 -15.50 -26.87
N LYS A 252 39.62 -14.48 -27.62
CA LYS A 252 40.20 -14.10 -28.91
C LYS A 252 41.66 -13.63 -28.76
N LEU A 253 41.94 -12.73 -27.81
CA LEU A 253 43.30 -12.25 -27.53
C LEU A 253 44.24 -13.39 -27.10
N ARG A 254 43.76 -14.30 -26.26
CA ARG A 254 44.53 -15.51 -25.87
C ARG A 254 44.81 -16.40 -27.07
N SER A 255 43.82 -16.63 -27.94
CA SER A 255 44.01 -17.43 -29.16
C SER A 255 45.02 -16.79 -30.12
N GLU A 256 44.94 -15.47 -30.32
CA GLU A 256 45.91 -14.73 -31.14
C GLU A 256 47.32 -14.80 -30.54
N SER A 257 47.46 -14.61 -29.22
CA SER A 257 48.74 -14.71 -28.52
C SER A 257 49.33 -16.13 -28.55
N LEU A 258 48.51 -17.17 -28.36
CA LEU A 258 48.96 -18.56 -28.49
C LEU A 258 49.38 -18.88 -29.93
N GLY A 259 48.70 -18.33 -30.93
CA GLY A 259 49.08 -18.45 -32.34
C GLY A 259 50.43 -17.83 -32.65
N THR A 260 50.71 -16.62 -32.14
CA THR A 260 52.02 -15.97 -32.34
C THR A 260 53.14 -16.68 -31.59
N LEU A 261 52.91 -17.14 -30.35
CA LEU A 261 53.86 -17.95 -29.60
C LEU A 261 54.17 -19.28 -30.31
N GLY A 262 53.15 -19.98 -30.81
CA GLY A 262 53.32 -21.23 -31.55
C GLY A 262 54.13 -21.04 -32.84
N LEU A 263 53.89 -19.94 -33.57
CA LEU A 263 54.69 -19.60 -34.74
C LEU A 263 56.15 -19.31 -34.39
N LEU A 264 56.41 -18.46 -33.38
CA LEU A 264 57.77 -18.14 -32.95
C LEU A 264 58.52 -19.41 -32.51
N ALA A 265 57.86 -20.31 -31.77
CA ALA A 265 58.44 -21.58 -31.37
C ALA A 265 58.79 -22.46 -32.59
N ALA A 266 57.91 -22.55 -33.60
CA ALA A 266 58.19 -23.28 -34.84
C ALA A 266 59.35 -22.67 -35.64
N VAL A 267 59.42 -21.34 -35.72
CA VAL A 267 60.52 -20.60 -36.37
C VAL A 267 61.85 -20.87 -35.67
N ILE A 268 61.89 -20.80 -34.33
CA ILE A 268 63.09 -21.09 -33.55
C ILE A 268 63.51 -22.56 -33.73
N ALA A 269 62.57 -23.50 -33.64
CA ALA A 269 62.86 -24.93 -33.85
C ALA A 269 63.42 -25.20 -35.25
N PHE A 270 62.87 -24.55 -36.28
CA PHE A 270 63.36 -24.63 -37.65
C PHE A 270 64.79 -24.08 -37.77
N ILE A 271 65.08 -22.91 -37.20
CA ILE A 271 66.42 -22.31 -37.17
C ILE A 271 67.42 -23.25 -36.47
N VAL A 272 67.08 -23.74 -35.28
CA VAL A 272 67.96 -24.62 -34.49
C VAL A 272 68.25 -25.92 -35.24
N THR A 273 67.23 -26.55 -35.81
CA THR A 273 67.39 -27.79 -36.59
C THR A 273 68.28 -27.55 -37.82
N SER A 274 68.06 -26.44 -38.50
CA SER A 274 68.83 -26.04 -39.67
C SER A 274 70.32 -25.83 -39.36
N VAL A 275 70.61 -25.12 -38.26
CA VAL A 275 71.99 -24.89 -37.78
C VAL A 275 72.66 -26.21 -37.38
N GLN A 276 71.94 -27.10 -36.69
CA GLN A 276 72.47 -28.42 -36.30
C GLN A 276 72.80 -29.32 -37.51
N VAL A 277 72.02 -29.21 -38.59
CA VAL A 277 72.30 -29.93 -39.84
C VAL A 277 73.51 -29.33 -40.54
N ALA A 278 73.61 -28.00 -40.61
CA ALA A 278 74.73 -27.29 -41.22
C ALA A 278 76.07 -27.57 -40.50
N ASP A 279 76.06 -27.71 -39.17
CA ASP A 279 77.26 -28.01 -38.35
C ASP A 279 77.91 -29.36 -38.71
N LYS A 280 77.17 -30.28 -39.33
CA LYS A 280 77.66 -31.60 -39.75
C LYS A 280 78.14 -31.65 -41.20
N MET A 281 78.11 -30.53 -41.92
CA MET A 281 78.41 -30.46 -43.35
C MET A 281 79.76 -29.76 -43.62
N PRO A 282 80.38 -30.00 -44.79
CA PRO A 282 81.51 -29.19 -45.26
C PRO A 282 81.14 -27.71 -45.35
N LEU A 283 82.11 -26.82 -45.11
CA LEU A 283 81.87 -25.36 -45.00
C LEU A 283 81.12 -24.76 -46.20
N ALA A 284 81.41 -25.24 -47.42
CA ALA A 284 80.76 -24.75 -48.64
C ALA A 284 79.25 -25.11 -48.67
N ASP A 285 78.91 -26.35 -48.37
CA ASP A 285 77.51 -26.83 -48.35
C ASP A 285 76.72 -26.21 -47.19
N ALA A 286 77.38 -26.01 -46.04
CA ALA A 286 76.78 -25.35 -44.88
C ALA A 286 76.41 -23.88 -45.17
N LEU A 287 77.26 -23.14 -45.88
CA LEU A 287 76.98 -21.75 -46.27
C LEU A 287 75.81 -21.65 -47.27
N SER A 288 75.73 -22.58 -48.22
CA SER A 288 74.59 -22.65 -49.15
C SER A 288 73.28 -22.99 -48.41
N LEU A 289 73.30 -23.98 -47.51
CA LEU A 289 72.13 -24.34 -46.70
C LEU A 289 71.64 -23.17 -45.82
N LEU A 290 72.56 -22.47 -45.15
CA LEU A 290 72.22 -21.31 -44.30
C LEU A 290 71.66 -20.13 -45.11
N THR A 291 72.18 -19.88 -46.32
CA THR A 291 71.68 -18.81 -47.20
C THR A 291 70.31 -19.16 -47.78
N ALA A 292 70.07 -20.42 -48.15
CA ALA A 292 68.74 -20.89 -48.55
C ALA A 292 67.71 -20.71 -47.42
N ILE A 293 68.08 -21.08 -46.19
CA ILE A 293 67.23 -20.98 -45.01
C ILE A 293 66.96 -19.52 -44.63
N ALA A 294 67.96 -18.63 -44.73
CA ALA A 294 67.75 -17.20 -44.58
C ALA A 294 66.75 -16.65 -45.60
N GLY A 295 66.80 -17.12 -46.86
CA GLY A 295 65.82 -16.78 -47.90
C GLY A 295 64.40 -17.25 -47.55
N VAL A 296 64.24 -18.51 -47.13
CA VAL A 296 62.96 -19.09 -46.71
C VAL A 296 62.39 -18.35 -45.48
N LEU A 297 63.20 -18.08 -44.46
CA LEU A 297 62.80 -17.31 -43.28
C LEU A 297 62.31 -15.92 -43.66
N THR A 298 63.03 -15.23 -44.56
CA THR A 298 62.65 -13.90 -45.03
C THR A 298 61.30 -13.92 -45.73
N LEU A 299 61.03 -14.94 -46.56
CA LEU A 299 59.73 -15.14 -47.21
C LEU A 299 58.61 -15.40 -46.18
N VAL A 300 58.84 -16.30 -45.21
CA VAL A 300 57.86 -16.63 -44.16
C VAL A 300 57.51 -15.38 -43.32
N PHE A 301 58.51 -14.62 -42.88
CA PHE A 301 58.29 -13.37 -42.14
C PHE A 301 57.61 -12.29 -42.99
N THR A 302 57.84 -12.25 -44.30
CA THR A 302 57.18 -11.30 -45.20
C THR A 302 55.68 -11.60 -45.35
N VAL A 303 55.31 -12.88 -45.52
CA VAL A 303 53.89 -13.29 -45.55
C VAL A 303 53.23 -12.98 -44.21
N PHE A 304 53.91 -13.27 -43.10
CA PHE A 304 53.39 -13.01 -41.77
C PHE A 304 53.18 -11.51 -41.49
N ALA A 305 54.14 -10.66 -41.84
CA ALA A 305 54.02 -9.21 -41.72
C ALA A 305 52.83 -8.66 -42.54
N GLY A 306 52.53 -9.27 -43.70
CA GLY A 306 51.35 -8.93 -44.50
C GLY A 306 50.02 -9.30 -43.83
N VAL A 307 49.97 -10.43 -43.12
CA VAL A 307 48.74 -10.89 -42.46
C VAL A 307 48.48 -10.18 -41.13
N TYR A 308 49.51 -9.91 -40.33
CA TYR A 308 49.34 -9.44 -38.94
C TYR A 308 49.62 -7.95 -38.73
N ALA A 309 50.48 -7.31 -39.52
CA ALA A 309 50.96 -5.97 -39.20
C ALA A 309 50.27 -4.83 -39.98
N ALA A 310 49.19 -5.12 -40.74
CA ALA A 310 48.46 -4.13 -41.55
C ALA A 310 49.39 -3.21 -42.37
N VAL A 311 50.53 -3.75 -42.81
CA VAL A 311 51.58 -2.98 -43.50
C VAL A 311 51.12 -2.75 -44.94
N ARG A 312 51.30 -1.52 -45.44
CA ARG A 312 50.93 -1.15 -46.81
C ARG A 312 51.62 -2.08 -47.81
N SER A 313 50.83 -2.75 -48.66
CA SER A 313 51.24 -3.88 -49.52
C SER A 313 52.54 -3.68 -50.31
N TRP A 314 52.87 -2.45 -50.71
CA TRP A 314 54.11 -2.16 -51.44
C TRP A 314 55.41 -2.28 -50.62
N TRP A 315 55.36 -2.15 -49.28
CA TRP A 315 56.54 -2.35 -48.41
C TRP A 315 56.94 -3.82 -48.27
N LEU A 316 56.03 -4.75 -48.60
CA LEU A 316 56.29 -6.19 -48.52
C LEU A 316 57.03 -6.72 -49.75
N ALA A 317 57.07 -5.96 -50.85
CA ALA A 317 57.71 -6.39 -52.10
C ALA A 317 59.24 -6.48 -51.97
N ALA A 318 59.87 -5.54 -51.26
CA ALA A 318 61.33 -5.50 -51.07
C ALA A 318 61.88 -6.73 -50.31
N PRO A 319 61.36 -7.10 -49.13
CA PRO A 319 61.81 -8.29 -48.42
C PRO A 319 61.43 -9.61 -49.13
N ALA A 320 60.30 -9.65 -49.86
CA ALA A 320 59.94 -10.83 -50.67
C ALA A 320 60.96 -11.09 -51.79
N LEU A 321 61.36 -10.02 -52.51
CA LEU A 321 62.37 -10.10 -53.57
C LEU A 321 63.75 -10.50 -53.02
N LEU A 322 64.14 -9.97 -51.86
CA LEU A 322 65.37 -10.36 -51.17
C LEU A 322 65.35 -11.83 -50.75
N GLY A 323 64.25 -12.31 -50.15
CA GLY A 323 64.10 -13.70 -49.75
C GLY A 323 64.16 -14.68 -50.92
N ALA A 324 63.46 -14.36 -52.02
CA ALA A 324 63.49 -15.15 -53.25
C ALA A 324 64.88 -15.15 -53.91
N GLY A 325 65.57 -14.00 -53.91
CA GLY A 325 66.93 -13.87 -54.42
C GLY A 325 67.95 -14.70 -53.65
N LEU A 326 67.88 -14.67 -52.31
CA LEU A 326 68.75 -15.47 -51.44
C LEU A 326 68.51 -16.98 -51.61
N PHE A 327 67.26 -17.40 -51.76
CA PHE A 327 66.93 -18.82 -52.01
C PHE A 327 67.44 -19.29 -53.38
N LEU A 328 67.21 -18.48 -54.42
CA LEU A 328 67.68 -18.80 -55.78
C LEU A 328 69.21 -18.85 -55.85
N TYR A 329 69.90 -17.92 -55.20
CA TYR A 329 71.36 -17.89 -55.12
C TYR A 329 71.92 -19.17 -54.47
N ALA A 330 71.34 -19.61 -53.36
CA ALA A 330 71.74 -20.85 -52.69
C ALA A 330 71.42 -22.11 -53.51
N SER A 331 70.34 -22.11 -54.29
CA SER A 331 69.96 -23.28 -55.12
C SER A 331 70.79 -23.46 -56.39
N LEU A 332 71.49 -22.41 -56.83
CA LEU A 332 72.24 -22.35 -58.10
C LEU A 332 73.75 -22.29 -57.91
N GLY A 333 74.24 -22.15 -56.68
CA GLY A 333 75.66 -22.10 -56.31
C GLY A 333 76.05 -23.27 -55.42
#